data_AF-A0A4V5ZX58-F1
#
_entry.id   AF-A0A4V5ZX58-F1
#
_cell.length_a   1.000
_cell.length_b   1.000
_cell.length_c   1.000
_cell.angle_alpha   90.00
_cell.angle_beta   90.00
_cell.angle_gamma   90.00
#
_symmetry.space_group_name_H-M   'P 1'
#
loop_
_entity.id
_entity.type
_entity.pdbx_description
1 polymer ?
#
loop_
_entity_poly.entity_id
_entity_poly.type
_entity_poly.pdbx_seq_one_letter_code
_entity_poly.pdbx_strand_id
1 'polypeptide(L)'
;MKELIVPIVLKRSIVEGIAPKGSFIAVDDFNEELVKFLEDTAAEPAKYMKYLEWTKFYYKEKIVSKAKCKLCEIAWKGEKTGRKDISRIWSSEACDKGYVNKILR
;
A
#
# COMPACT_ATOMS: atom_id res chain seq x y z
N MET A 1 6.71 14.96 -3.68
CA MET A 1 5.63 14.23 -4.40
C MET A 1 5.62 12.80 -3.88
N LYS A 2 4.45 12.21 -3.56
CA LYS A 2 4.38 10.76 -3.33
C LYS A 2 4.42 10.11 -4.70
N GLU A 3 5.48 9.36 -5.00
CA GLU A 3 5.60 8.67 -6.28
C GLU A 3 4.51 7.60 -6.38
N LEU A 4 3.73 7.65 -7.45
CA LEU A 4 2.73 6.65 -7.78
C LEU A 4 3.43 5.52 -8.51
N ILE A 5 3.43 4.34 -7.89
CA ILE A 5 4.05 3.12 -8.41
C ILE A 5 2.94 2.12 -8.67
N VAL A 6 2.98 1.44 -9.81
CA VAL A 6 2.07 0.36 -10.16
C VAL A 6 2.52 -0.92 -9.43
N PRO A 7 1.70 -1.49 -8.53
CA PRO A 7 2.05 -2.71 -7.82
C PRO A 7 2.03 -3.93 -8.75
N ILE A 8 3.04 -4.79 -8.61
CA ILE A 8 3.03 -6.15 -9.17
C ILE A 8 2.65 -7.10 -8.02
N VAL A 9 1.62 -7.89 -8.21
CA VAL A 9 1.01 -8.74 -7.16
C VAL A 9 1.01 -10.20 -7.60
N LEU A 10 1.09 -11.13 -6.64
CA LEU A 10 1.25 -12.54 -6.97
C LEU A 10 0.00 -13.16 -7.62
N LYS A 11 -1.18 -12.84 -7.09
CA LYS A 11 -2.46 -13.32 -7.63
C LYS A 11 -3.49 -12.21 -7.75
N ARG A 12 -4.25 -12.20 -8.83
CA ARG A 12 -5.36 -11.26 -9.04
C ARG A 12 -6.40 -11.38 -7.93
N SER A 13 -6.79 -12.60 -7.59
CA SER A 13 -7.84 -12.90 -6.60
C SER A 13 -7.57 -12.35 -5.20
N ILE A 14 -6.30 -12.13 -4.83
CA ILE A 14 -5.93 -11.54 -3.54
C ILE A 14 -6.30 -10.06 -3.45
N VAL A 15 -6.26 -9.36 -4.58
CA VAL A 15 -6.38 -7.89 -4.66
C VAL A 15 -7.69 -7.46 -5.31
N GLU A 16 -8.30 -8.35 -6.09
CA GLU A 16 -9.60 -8.14 -6.71
C GLU A 16 -10.68 -7.94 -5.64
N GLY A 17 -11.27 -6.74 -5.61
CA GLY A 17 -12.22 -6.31 -4.59
C GLY A 17 -11.62 -5.41 -3.49
N ILE A 18 -10.30 -5.31 -3.39
CA ILE A 18 -9.60 -4.40 -2.46
C ILE A 18 -9.10 -3.15 -3.21
N ALA A 19 -8.47 -3.33 -4.37
CA ALA A 19 -7.93 -2.23 -5.16
C ALA A 19 -8.79 -1.96 -6.42
N PRO A 20 -8.78 -0.71 -6.95
CA PRO A 20 -9.44 -0.41 -8.20
C PRO A 20 -8.98 -1.32 -9.34
N LYS A 21 -9.90 -1.69 -10.23
CA LYS A 21 -9.56 -2.44 -11.45
C LYS A 21 -8.52 -1.66 -12.27
N GLY A 22 -7.52 -2.37 -12.78
CA GLY A 22 -6.43 -1.77 -13.56
C GLY A 22 -5.42 -0.97 -12.75
N SER A 23 -5.43 -1.04 -11.41
CA SER A 23 -4.44 -0.35 -10.56
C SER A 23 -3.17 -1.18 -10.28
N PHE A 24 -3.14 -2.44 -10.70
CA PHE A 24 -2.06 -3.40 -10.44
C PHE A 24 -1.86 -4.36 -11.62
N ILE A 25 -0.72 -5.03 -11.64
CA ILE A 25 -0.37 -6.11 -12.58
C ILE A 25 -0.30 -7.41 -11.76
N ALA A 26 -1.11 -8.42 -12.08
CA ALA A 26 -1.05 -9.69 -11.39
C ALA A 26 -0.18 -10.70 -12.16
N VAL A 27 0.73 -11.38 -11.46
CA VAL A 27 1.66 -12.33 -12.05
C VAL A 27 0.94 -13.55 -12.61
N ASP A 28 -0.12 -14.01 -11.94
CA ASP A 28 -0.92 -15.17 -12.35
C ASP A 28 -1.82 -14.93 -13.59
N ASP A 29 -1.89 -13.68 -14.08
CA ASP A 29 -2.49 -13.41 -15.39
C ASP A 29 -1.57 -13.83 -16.55
N PHE A 30 -0.29 -14.10 -16.26
CA PHE A 30 0.75 -14.39 -17.24
C PHE A 30 1.31 -15.79 -16.99
N ASN A 31 1.56 -16.52 -18.07
CA ASN A 31 2.34 -17.75 -18.01
C ASN A 31 3.83 -17.38 -18.04
N GLU A 32 4.41 -17.23 -19.23
CA GLU A 32 5.86 -17.00 -19.41
C GLU A 32 6.19 -15.57 -19.89
N GLU A 33 5.17 -14.78 -20.26
CA GLU A 33 5.35 -13.51 -20.99
C GLU A 33 5.42 -12.27 -20.08
N LEU A 34 5.41 -12.44 -18.74
CA LEU A 34 5.38 -11.32 -17.81
C LEU A 34 6.54 -10.34 -18.02
N VAL A 35 7.76 -10.85 -18.20
CA VAL A 35 8.95 -10.00 -18.37
C VAL A 35 8.80 -9.09 -19.58
N LYS A 36 8.42 -9.68 -20.73
CA LYS A 36 8.19 -8.94 -21.97
C LYS A 36 7.07 -7.91 -21.81
N PHE A 37 5.98 -8.29 -21.15
CA PHE A 37 4.88 -7.36 -20.86
C PHE A 37 5.35 -6.17 -20.01
N LEU A 38 6.17 -6.40 -18.99
CA LEU A 38 6.71 -5.35 -18.13
C LEU A 38 7.66 -4.42 -18.89
N GLU A 39 8.54 -4.97 -19.73
CA GLU A 39 9.44 -4.20 -20.59
C GLU A 39 8.66 -3.31 -21.57
N ASP A 40 7.68 -3.88 -22.28
CA ASP A 40 6.82 -3.15 -23.22
C ASP A 40 6.01 -2.05 -22.52
N THR A 41 5.53 -2.33 -21.30
CA THR A 41 4.77 -1.36 -20.51
C THR A 41 5.65 -0.24 -19.97
N ALA A 42 6.88 -0.55 -19.56
CA ALA A 42 7.84 0.44 -19.06
C ALA A 42 8.39 1.33 -20.19
N ALA A 43 8.57 0.76 -21.39
CA ALA A 43 9.07 1.49 -22.56
C ALA A 43 8.04 2.47 -23.15
N GLU A 44 6.75 2.24 -22.93
CA GLU A 44 5.66 3.07 -23.48
C GLU A 44 4.91 3.82 -22.37
N PRO A 45 5.17 5.14 -22.18
CA PRO A 45 4.55 5.92 -21.11
C PRO A 45 3.02 5.88 -21.11
N ALA A 46 2.40 5.82 -22.29
CA ALA A 46 0.95 5.74 -22.41
C ALA A 46 0.38 4.44 -21.82
N LYS A 47 1.06 3.29 -22.00
CA LYS A 47 0.67 2.01 -21.40
C LYS A 47 0.83 2.04 -19.88
N TYR A 48 1.95 2.55 -19.38
CA TYR A 48 2.16 2.68 -17.94
C TYR A 48 1.12 3.59 -17.29
N MET A 49 0.80 4.74 -17.90
CA MET A 49 -0.16 5.71 -17.37
C MET A 49 -1.60 5.17 -17.28
N LYS A 50 -1.97 4.16 -18.10
CA LYS A 50 -3.27 3.49 -17.96
C LYS A 50 -3.47 2.89 -16.58
N TYR A 51 -2.39 2.39 -15.97
CA TYR A 51 -2.43 1.83 -14.60
C TYR A 51 -2.57 2.87 -13.50
N LEU A 52 -2.52 4.17 -13.84
CA LEU A 52 -2.69 5.27 -12.90
C LEU A 52 -4.02 6.00 -13.08
N GLU A 53 -4.85 5.62 -14.06
CA GLU A 53 -6.11 6.31 -14.33
C GLU A 53 -7.12 6.20 -13.19
N TRP A 54 -7.04 5.13 -12.40
CA TRP A 54 -7.84 5.01 -11.18
C TRP A 54 -7.66 6.22 -10.25
N THR A 55 -6.51 6.88 -10.24
CA THR A 55 -6.29 8.08 -9.40
C THR A 55 -7.21 9.26 -9.74
N LYS A 56 -7.81 9.27 -10.95
CA LYS A 56 -8.83 10.26 -11.34
C LYS A 56 -10.14 10.09 -10.57
N PHE A 57 -10.42 8.88 -10.10
CA PHE A 57 -11.71 8.50 -9.48
C PHE A 57 -11.59 8.16 -8.00
N TYR A 58 -10.39 7.82 -7.53
CA TYR A 58 -10.13 7.45 -6.15
C TYR A 58 -9.08 8.37 -5.55
N TYR A 59 -9.42 9.03 -4.45
CA TYR A 59 -8.47 9.77 -3.64
C TYR A 59 -8.01 8.90 -2.47
N LYS A 60 -6.72 8.96 -2.13
CA LYS A 60 -6.29 8.48 -0.81
C LYS A 60 -6.90 9.43 0.21
N GLU A 61 -7.85 8.94 1.02
CA GLU A 61 -8.08 9.56 2.30
C GLU A 61 -6.71 9.71 2.97
N LYS A 62 -6.40 10.91 3.47
CA LYS A 62 -5.23 11.08 4.32
C LYS A 62 -5.49 10.21 5.55
N ILE A 63 -5.01 8.97 5.54
CA ILE A 63 -4.81 8.22 6.77
C ILE A 63 -3.72 9.00 7.49
N VAL A 64 -4.16 9.97 8.29
CA VAL A 64 -3.32 10.65 9.26
C VAL A 64 -3.05 9.61 10.32
N SER A 65 -2.09 8.71 10.07
CA SER A 65 -1.60 7.83 11.13
C SER A 65 -0.84 8.71 12.12
N LYS A 66 -1.57 9.35 13.04
CA LYS A 66 -1.00 10.14 14.13
C LYS A 66 -0.11 9.27 15.02
N ALA A 67 -0.30 7.95 15.02
CA ALA A 67 0.45 7.00 15.83
C ALA A 67 1.96 6.97 15.52
N LYS A 68 2.37 6.90 14.25
CA LYS A 68 3.80 6.86 13.87
C LYS A 68 4.50 8.19 14.16
N CYS A 69 3.82 9.31 13.90
CA CYS A 69 4.38 10.63 14.15
C CYS A 69 4.52 10.92 15.66
N LYS A 70 3.60 10.40 16.49
CA LYS A 70 3.62 10.67 17.94
C LYS A 70 4.83 10.08 18.64
N LEU A 71 5.29 8.90 18.22
CA LEU A 71 6.52 8.31 18.73
C LEU A 71 7.76 9.14 18.37
N CYS A 72 7.87 9.57 17.12
CA CYS A 72 8.97 10.43 16.67
C CYS A 72 8.95 11.79 17.39
N GLU A 73 7.77 12.36 17.65
CA GLU A 73 7.59 13.59 18.41
C GLU A 73 8.07 13.43 19.87
N ILE A 74 7.71 12.33 20.54
CA ILE A 74 8.16 12.03 21.91
C ILE A 74 9.69 11.86 21.97
N ALA A 75 10.25 11.11 21.01
CA ALA A 75 11.69 10.89 20.91
C ALA A 75 12.45 12.21 20.67
N TRP A 76 11.94 13.04 19.75
CA TRP A 76 12.54 14.33 19.41
C TRP A 76 12.49 15.33 20.57
N LYS A 77 11.39 15.38 21.32
CA LYS A 77 11.23 16.28 22.47
C LYS A 77 12.07 15.87 23.69
N GLY A 78 12.72 14.70 23.66
CA GLY A 78 13.56 14.23 24.76
C GLY A 78 12.80 14.06 26.08
N GLU A 79 11.47 13.92 26.02
CA GLU A 79 10.65 13.75 27.22
C GLU A 79 11.05 12.42 27.86
N LYS A 80 11.65 12.47 29.07
CA LYS A 80 11.86 11.31 29.92
C LYS A 80 10.51 10.85 30.47
N THR A 81 9.66 10.33 29.60
CA THR A 81 8.41 9.71 30.05
C THR A 81 8.80 8.40 30.72
N GLY A 82 8.78 8.37 32.06
CA GLY A 82 8.93 7.11 32.79
C GLY A 82 7.97 6.08 32.19
N ARG A 83 8.50 4.89 31.83
CA ARG A 83 7.84 3.81 31.05
C ARG A 83 6.37 4.09 30.75
N LYS A 84 6.08 4.91 29.74
CA LYS A 84 4.72 5.01 29.23
C LYS A 84 4.47 3.74 28.43
N ASP A 85 3.42 3.02 28.83
CA ASP A 85 2.97 1.82 28.18
C ASP A 85 2.73 2.09 26.69
N ILE A 86 3.59 1.52 25.84
CA ILE A 86 3.56 1.74 24.39
C ILE A 86 2.23 1.26 23.80
N SER A 87 1.53 0.33 24.47
CA SER A 87 0.21 -0.15 24.08
C SER A 87 -0.90 0.91 24.18
N ARG A 88 -0.70 1.99 24.96
CA ARG A 88 -1.60 3.16 24.97
C ARG A 88 -1.34 4.12 23.81
N ILE A 89 -0.11 4.16 23.29
CA ILE A 89 0.27 5.00 22.14
C ILE A 89 -0.15 4.33 20.83
N TRP A 90 -0.07 2.99 20.80
CA TRP A 90 -0.51 2.15 19.72
C TRP A 90 -1.91 1.65 20.05
N SER A 91 -2.97 2.38 19.67
CA SER A 91 -4.31 1.85 19.87
C SER A 91 -4.44 0.53 19.12
N SER A 92 -4.83 -0.53 19.83
CA SER A 92 -5.06 -1.85 19.24
C SER A 92 -6.18 -1.85 18.17
N GLU A 93 -6.95 -0.76 18.09
CA GLU A 93 -7.93 -0.46 17.04
C GLU A 93 -7.29 0.00 15.72
N ALA A 94 -6.07 0.55 15.75
CA ALA A 94 -5.37 1.02 14.55
C ALA A 94 -4.58 -0.10 13.82
N CYS A 95 -4.40 -1.25 14.47
CA CYS A 95 -3.75 -2.42 13.87
C CYS A 95 -4.80 -3.52 13.66
N ASP A 96 -5.14 -3.78 12.40
CA ASP A 96 -5.92 -4.98 12.05
C ASP A 96 -5.06 -6.23 12.31
N LYS A 97 -5.25 -6.85 13.47
CA LYS A 97 -4.57 -8.09 13.88
C LYS A 97 -4.91 -9.29 12.99
N GLY A 98 -5.96 -9.18 12.17
CA GLY A 98 -6.38 -10.20 11.22
C GLY A 98 -5.92 -9.94 9.78
N TYR A 99 -5.16 -8.87 9.52
CA TYR A 99 -4.79 -8.44 8.17
C TYR A 99 -4.21 -9.56 7.31
N VAL A 100 -3.24 -10.31 7.84
CA VAL A 100 -2.59 -11.43 7.12
C VAL A 100 -3.58 -12.56 6.82
N ASN A 101 -4.39 -12.95 7.81
CA ASN A 101 -5.35 -14.04 7.67
C ASN A 101 -6.54 -13.68 6.76
N LYS A 102 -6.84 -12.39 6.58
CA LYS A 102 -7.87 -11.90 5.65
C LYS A 102 -7.40 -11.89 4.20
N ILE A 103 -6.10 -11.74 3.95
CA ILE A 103 -5.50 -11.64 2.61
C ILE A 103 -5.07 -13.01 2.08
N LEU A 104 -4.72 -13.96 2.96
CA LEU A 104 -4.24 -15.29 2.58
C LEU A 104 -5.35 -16.37 2.51
N ARG A 105 -6.58 -16.01 2.13
CA ARG A 105 -7.64 -17.00 1.84
C ARG A 105 -7.56 -17.52 0.41
#